data_AF-A0AAN0R8F8-F1
#
_entry.id   AF-A0AAN0R8F8-F1
#
_cell.length_a   1.000
_cell.length_b   1.000
_cell.length_c   1.000
_cell.angle_alpha   90.00
_cell.angle_beta   90.00
_cell.angle_gamma   90.00
#
_symmetry.space_group_name_H-M   'P 1'
#
loop_
_entity.id
_entity.type
_entity.pdbx_description
1 polymer ?
#
loop_
_entity_poly.entity_id
_entity_poly.type
_entity_poly.pdbx_seq_one_letter_code
_entity_poly.pdbx_strand_id
1 'polypeptide(L)'
;MNTNTPAIHRIPYLQAKSEVALLDREPVDVIDQVDVIQADNDIEAAWMWLHAKGTNPKTKRVMRKEVERFILWALHTLGKQLSQITVMDITQYIGFMADPQPAEVWVSHTKHKRSHPDWRPFAGPLSKASQQYALIQIGSMYKWMIQGGRLKANPVSLVAKPQVDVDLTIKRLLPEAAIGLAFEAIAATKSPLKRARDHFMLSLFYMTGVRTFEATGATMGKIRRSASGTLWLEVLGKRNKVRDVPISEDLYEDLLQYRHAFGLSREVPVKDTTPLLLASNSKLKRAHNDTILKAVKEIMHRAAALAIERSQFDLADRLEEASTHWLRHSCFSHLAKATGDLVMIKALADHS
;
A
#
# COMPACT_ATOMS: atom_id res chain seq x y z
N MET A 1 -15.00 35.07 -76.25
CA MET A 1 -14.99 34.45 -74.91
C MET A 1 -15.30 32.98 -75.09
N ASN A 2 -14.26 32.13 -75.05
CA ASN A 2 -14.39 30.67 -75.17
C ASN A 2 -14.84 30.07 -73.84
N THR A 3 -15.99 29.41 -73.80
CA THR A 3 -16.39 28.55 -72.68
C THR A 3 -16.20 27.09 -73.08
N ASN A 4 -15.03 26.56 -72.72
CA ASN A 4 -14.67 25.17 -72.92
C ASN A 4 -15.30 24.36 -71.76
N THR A 5 -16.37 23.62 -72.03
CA THR A 5 -16.97 22.68 -71.05
C THR A 5 -16.33 21.31 -71.28
N PRO A 6 -15.68 20.67 -70.30
CA PRO A 6 -15.12 19.34 -70.52
C PRO A 6 -16.24 18.31 -70.55
N ALA A 7 -16.23 17.47 -71.59
CA ALA A 7 -17.07 16.29 -71.68
C ALA A 7 -16.72 15.30 -70.56
N ILE A 8 -17.69 14.98 -69.70
CA ILE A 8 -17.57 13.92 -68.70
C ILE A 8 -17.63 12.59 -69.46
N HIS A 9 -16.46 11.98 -69.69
CA HIS A 9 -16.38 10.59 -70.14
C HIS A 9 -17.04 9.69 -69.08
N ARG A 10 -18.22 9.15 -69.39
CA ARG A 10 -18.82 8.07 -68.60
C ARG A 10 -17.89 6.86 -68.67
N ILE A 11 -17.30 6.49 -67.53
CA ILE A 11 -16.47 5.28 -67.40
C ILE A 11 -17.38 4.05 -67.62
N PRO A 12 -17.20 3.24 -68.67
CA PRO A 12 -18.17 2.20 -69.06
C PRO A 12 -18.11 0.89 -68.25
N TYR A 13 -17.55 0.88 -67.03
CA TYR A 13 -17.27 -0.36 -66.28
C TYR A 13 -17.81 -0.40 -64.84
N LEU A 14 -18.91 0.32 -64.55
CA LEU A 14 -19.70 0.09 -63.34
C LEU A 14 -20.97 -0.72 -63.65
N GLN A 15 -20.83 -1.80 -64.43
CA GLN A 15 -21.90 -2.77 -64.61
C GLN A 15 -21.78 -3.90 -63.58
N ALA A 16 -22.61 -3.78 -62.53
CA ALA A 16 -23.36 -4.84 -61.82
C ALA A 16 -22.69 -6.18 -61.42
N LYS A 17 -21.37 -6.28 -61.35
CA LYS A 17 -20.64 -7.31 -60.55
C LYS A 17 -19.37 -6.76 -59.87
N SER A 18 -19.32 -5.46 -59.64
CA SER A 18 -18.19 -4.78 -58.99
C SER A 18 -18.39 -4.69 -57.47
N GLU A 19 -17.29 -4.71 -56.75
CA GLU A 19 -17.06 -4.63 -55.29
C GLU A 19 -18.01 -3.72 -54.47
N VAL A 20 -18.76 -2.82 -55.10
CA VAL A 20 -19.84 -2.00 -54.51
C VAL A 20 -20.92 -2.85 -53.83
N ALA A 21 -21.23 -4.05 -54.33
CA ALA A 21 -22.20 -4.95 -53.67
C ALA A 21 -21.72 -5.46 -52.29
N LEU A 22 -20.45 -5.29 -51.93
CA LEU A 22 -19.95 -5.54 -50.56
C LEU A 22 -20.41 -4.47 -49.57
N LEU A 23 -20.84 -3.30 -50.04
CA LEU A 23 -21.41 -2.23 -49.20
C LEU A 23 -22.85 -2.53 -48.75
N ASP A 24 -23.54 -3.45 -49.44
CA ASP A 24 -24.89 -3.90 -49.11
C ASP A 24 -24.90 -5.11 -48.15
N ARG A 25 -23.72 -5.60 -47.73
CA ARG A 25 -23.67 -6.58 -46.63
C ARG A 25 -24.09 -5.86 -45.36
N GLU A 26 -25.19 -6.33 -44.75
CA GLU A 26 -25.47 -6.01 -43.35
C GLU A 26 -24.20 -6.27 -42.53
N PRO A 27 -23.82 -5.36 -41.62
CA PRO A 27 -22.65 -5.57 -40.79
C PRO A 27 -22.85 -6.87 -40.02
N VAL A 28 -22.07 -7.89 -40.38
CA VAL A 28 -21.89 -9.04 -39.50
C VAL A 28 -21.11 -8.49 -38.32
N ASP A 29 -21.83 -8.11 -37.28
CA ASP A 29 -21.29 -7.70 -35.99
C ASP A 29 -20.62 -8.89 -35.29
N VAL A 30 -19.47 -9.33 -35.80
CA VAL A 30 -18.51 -10.13 -35.05
C VAL A 30 -17.10 -9.74 -35.50
N ILE A 31 -16.66 -8.54 -35.12
CA ILE A 31 -15.23 -8.40 -34.81
C ILE A 31 -15.06 -9.19 -33.51
N ASP A 32 -14.81 -10.49 -33.60
CA ASP A 32 -14.29 -11.23 -32.46
C ASP A 32 -13.00 -10.50 -32.11
N GLN A 33 -13.01 -9.79 -30.99
CA GLN A 33 -11.87 -9.02 -30.54
C GLN A 33 -10.67 -9.97 -30.53
N VAL A 34 -9.68 -9.69 -31.36
CA VAL A 34 -8.47 -10.52 -31.40
C VAL A 34 -7.89 -10.53 -30.00
N ASP A 35 -7.81 -11.72 -29.39
CA ASP A 35 -7.13 -11.88 -28.10
C ASP A 35 -5.65 -11.55 -28.32
N VAL A 36 -5.22 -10.34 -27.99
CA VAL A 36 -3.82 -9.92 -28.12
C VAL A 36 -2.97 -10.32 -26.92
N ILE A 37 -3.59 -10.91 -25.89
CA ILE A 37 -2.88 -11.42 -24.72
C ILE A 37 -2.26 -12.78 -25.05
N GLN A 38 -2.93 -13.60 -25.87
CA GLN A 38 -2.37 -14.87 -26.38
C GLN A 38 -1.81 -15.78 -25.26
N ALA A 39 -2.50 -15.83 -24.11
CA ALA A 39 -2.11 -16.72 -23.01
C ALA A 39 -2.77 -18.11 -23.16
N ASP A 40 -2.05 -19.16 -22.80
CA ASP A 40 -2.52 -20.56 -22.89
C ASP A 40 -3.59 -20.87 -21.84
N ASN A 41 -3.55 -20.19 -20.68
CA ASN A 41 -4.49 -20.41 -19.58
C ASN A 41 -4.65 -19.17 -18.68
N ASP A 42 -5.59 -19.25 -17.73
CA ASP A 42 -5.92 -18.14 -16.82
C ASP A 42 -4.77 -17.74 -15.89
N ILE A 43 -3.94 -18.71 -15.46
CA ILE A 43 -2.78 -18.45 -14.60
C ILE A 43 -1.74 -17.65 -15.38
N GLU A 44 -1.47 -18.04 -16.63
CA GLU A 44 -0.57 -17.30 -17.50
C GLU A 44 -1.10 -15.90 -17.82
N ALA A 45 -2.38 -15.78 -18.16
CA ALA A 45 -3.01 -14.49 -18.43
C ALA A 45 -2.91 -13.56 -17.20
N ALA A 46 -3.11 -14.09 -15.99
CA ALA A 46 -2.93 -13.36 -14.74
C ALA A 46 -1.46 -13.00 -14.46
N TRP A 47 -0.53 -13.88 -14.81
CA TRP A 47 0.91 -13.62 -14.74
C TRP A 47 1.33 -12.48 -15.68
N MET A 48 0.83 -12.46 -16.92
CA MET A 48 1.07 -11.39 -17.90
C MET A 48 0.52 -10.05 -17.40
N TRP A 49 -0.74 -10.05 -16.92
CA TRP A 49 -1.36 -8.88 -16.29
C TRP A 49 -0.50 -8.32 -15.14
N LEU A 50 -0.01 -9.20 -14.27
CA LEU A 50 0.81 -8.82 -13.12
C LEU A 50 2.11 -8.14 -13.54
N HIS A 51 2.74 -8.62 -14.62
CA HIS A 51 3.96 -8.03 -15.17
C HIS A 51 3.69 -6.70 -15.87
N ALA A 52 2.53 -6.55 -16.52
CA ALA A 52 2.11 -5.31 -17.16
C ALA A 52 1.72 -4.20 -16.17
N LYS A 53 1.06 -4.53 -15.04
CA LYS A 53 0.51 -3.53 -14.09
C LYS A 53 1.35 -3.31 -12.83
N GLY A 54 2.07 -4.32 -12.36
CA GLY A 54 2.86 -4.19 -11.15
C GLY A 54 4.17 -3.44 -11.41
N THR A 55 4.39 -2.29 -10.78
CA THR A 55 5.66 -1.55 -10.91
C THR A 55 6.62 -1.84 -9.75
N ASN A 56 6.10 -1.94 -8.52
CA ASN A 56 6.89 -2.25 -7.32
C ASN A 56 6.73 -3.72 -6.89
N PRO A 57 7.82 -4.43 -6.50
CA PRO A 57 7.77 -5.81 -6.00
C PRO A 57 6.74 -6.08 -4.89
N LYS A 58 6.56 -5.13 -3.95
CA LYS A 58 5.59 -5.28 -2.86
C LYS A 58 4.15 -5.28 -3.39
N THR A 59 3.84 -4.36 -4.30
CA THR A 59 2.53 -4.28 -4.95
C THR A 59 2.27 -5.52 -5.79
N LYS A 60 3.25 -5.96 -6.60
CA LYS A 60 3.17 -7.23 -7.35
C LYS A 60 2.83 -8.40 -6.45
N ARG A 61 3.52 -8.55 -5.31
CA ARG A 61 3.28 -9.65 -4.37
C ARG A 61 1.85 -9.66 -3.82
N VAL A 62 1.29 -8.49 -3.52
CA VAL A 62 -0.08 -8.39 -3.00
C VAL A 62 -1.10 -8.67 -4.12
N MET A 63 -0.94 -8.06 -5.31
CA MET A 63 -1.81 -8.30 -6.47
C MET A 63 -1.84 -9.78 -6.84
N ARG A 64 -0.66 -10.41 -6.98
CA ARG A 64 -0.51 -11.85 -7.24
C ARG A 64 -1.32 -12.68 -6.25
N LYS A 65 -1.16 -12.40 -4.95
CA LYS A 65 -1.82 -13.15 -3.88
C LYS A 65 -3.35 -13.11 -4.04
N GLU A 66 -3.94 -11.97 -4.40
CA GLU A 66 -5.41 -11.89 -4.53
C GLU A 66 -5.93 -12.61 -5.78
N VAL A 67 -5.25 -12.48 -6.93
CA VAL A 67 -5.69 -13.17 -8.16
C VAL A 67 -5.42 -14.67 -8.11
N GLU A 68 -4.31 -15.09 -7.48
CA GLU A 68 -3.96 -16.51 -7.26
C GLU A 68 -5.05 -17.20 -6.42
N ARG A 69 -5.51 -16.57 -5.33
CA ARG A 69 -6.64 -17.09 -4.53
C ARG A 69 -7.91 -17.27 -5.36
N PHE A 70 -8.25 -16.26 -6.15
CA PHE A 70 -9.48 -16.28 -6.94
C PHE A 70 -9.46 -17.36 -8.02
N ILE A 71 -8.36 -17.45 -8.77
CA ILE A 71 -8.20 -18.45 -9.83
C ILE A 71 -8.20 -19.87 -9.23
N LEU A 72 -7.47 -20.08 -8.12
CA LEU A 72 -7.49 -21.38 -7.44
C LEU A 72 -8.89 -21.74 -6.97
N TRP A 73 -9.62 -20.80 -6.35
CA TRP A 73 -10.98 -21.01 -5.90
C TRP A 73 -11.93 -21.35 -7.05
N ALA A 74 -11.89 -20.58 -8.14
CA ALA A 74 -12.70 -20.83 -9.32
C ALA A 74 -12.46 -22.23 -9.91
N LEU A 75 -11.20 -22.62 -10.05
CA LEU A 75 -10.83 -23.92 -10.62
C LEU A 75 -11.16 -25.09 -9.69
N HIS A 76 -10.82 -25.00 -8.40
CA HIS A 76 -10.95 -26.15 -7.48
C HIS A 76 -12.35 -26.28 -6.86
N THR A 77 -13.09 -25.17 -6.74
CA THR A 77 -14.42 -25.18 -6.11
C THR A 77 -15.52 -25.26 -7.16
N LEU A 78 -15.38 -24.55 -8.29
CA LEU A 78 -16.42 -24.49 -9.33
C LEU A 78 -16.05 -25.25 -10.60
N GLY A 79 -14.79 -25.63 -10.79
CA GLY A 79 -14.32 -26.19 -12.07
C GLY A 79 -14.39 -25.20 -13.24
N LYS A 80 -14.41 -23.89 -12.95
CA LYS A 80 -14.62 -22.83 -13.95
C LYS A 80 -13.34 -22.07 -14.27
N GLN A 81 -13.18 -21.73 -15.54
CA GLN A 81 -12.21 -20.75 -16.01
C GLN A 81 -12.74 -19.32 -15.84
N LEU A 82 -11.86 -18.32 -15.92
CA LEU A 82 -12.20 -16.90 -15.76
C LEU A 82 -13.27 -16.42 -16.74
N SER A 83 -13.29 -16.98 -17.95
CA SER A 83 -14.29 -16.70 -19.00
C SER A 83 -15.70 -17.20 -18.67
N GLN A 84 -15.82 -18.16 -17.76
CA GLN A 84 -17.09 -18.79 -17.37
C GLN A 84 -17.65 -18.23 -16.05
N ILE A 85 -16.92 -17.34 -15.38
CA ILE A 85 -17.33 -16.75 -14.11
C ILE A 85 -18.53 -15.82 -14.31
N THR A 86 -19.58 -16.07 -13.54
CA THR A 86 -20.81 -15.27 -13.51
C THR A 86 -20.81 -14.29 -12.34
N VAL A 87 -21.78 -13.36 -12.35
CA VAL A 87 -22.02 -12.44 -11.22
C VAL A 87 -22.31 -13.22 -9.93
N MET A 88 -23.06 -14.32 -10.02
CA MET A 88 -23.39 -15.15 -8.85
C MET A 88 -22.14 -15.86 -8.28
N ASP A 89 -21.21 -16.28 -9.14
CA ASP A 89 -19.95 -16.86 -8.69
C ASP A 89 -19.11 -15.82 -7.92
N ILE A 90 -19.13 -14.54 -8.33
CA ILE A 90 -18.45 -13.49 -7.56
C ILE A 90 -19.09 -13.30 -6.18
N THR A 91 -20.42 -13.32 -6.08
CA THR A 91 -21.12 -13.26 -4.78
C THR A 91 -20.75 -14.44 -3.88
N GLN A 92 -20.66 -15.66 -4.44
CA GLN A 92 -20.19 -16.83 -3.71
C GLN A 92 -18.74 -16.66 -3.25
N TYR A 93 -17.86 -16.10 -4.08
CA TYR A 93 -16.48 -15.84 -3.69
C TYR A 93 -16.37 -14.83 -2.54
N ILE A 94 -17.26 -13.83 -2.48
CA ILE A 94 -17.33 -12.90 -1.34
C ILE A 94 -17.65 -13.65 -0.05
N GLY A 95 -18.67 -14.52 -0.06
CA GLY A 95 -19.00 -15.38 1.08
C GLY A 95 -17.85 -16.30 1.47
N PHE A 96 -17.23 -16.94 0.48
CA PHE A 96 -16.07 -17.81 0.69
C PHE A 96 -14.87 -17.07 1.29
N MET A 97 -14.59 -15.83 0.89
CA MET A 97 -13.50 -15.05 1.51
C MET A 97 -13.79 -14.70 2.98
N ALA A 98 -15.06 -14.60 3.37
CA ALA A 98 -15.46 -14.36 4.75
C ALA A 98 -15.36 -15.64 5.61
N ASP A 99 -15.52 -16.82 5.01
CA ASP A 99 -15.34 -18.10 5.67
C ASP A 99 -14.81 -19.16 4.67
N PRO A 100 -13.46 -19.28 4.51
CA PRO A 100 -12.89 -20.18 3.51
C PRO A 100 -13.02 -21.66 3.91
N GLN A 101 -13.98 -22.37 3.32
CA GLN A 101 -14.28 -23.78 3.61
C GLN A 101 -14.03 -24.71 2.41
N PRO A 102 -13.57 -25.96 2.64
CA PRO A 102 -13.15 -26.52 3.93
C PRO A 102 -11.81 -25.94 4.40
N ALA A 103 -11.72 -25.57 5.68
CA ALA A 103 -10.56 -24.86 6.23
C ALA A 103 -9.23 -25.62 6.04
N GLU A 104 -9.23 -26.94 6.12
CA GLU A 104 -8.04 -27.79 5.91
C GLU A 104 -7.43 -27.71 4.49
N VAL A 105 -8.21 -27.28 3.49
CA VAL A 105 -7.78 -27.12 2.09
C VAL A 105 -7.43 -25.67 1.76
N TRP A 106 -7.95 -24.70 2.50
CA TRP A 106 -7.83 -23.28 2.14
C TRP A 106 -7.07 -22.43 3.15
N VAL A 107 -6.99 -22.85 4.41
CA VAL A 107 -6.47 -22.07 5.52
C VAL A 107 -5.24 -22.73 6.14
N SER A 108 -4.19 -21.94 6.32
CA SER A 108 -3.04 -22.33 7.14
C SER A 108 -2.76 -21.26 8.20
N HIS A 109 -2.72 -21.68 9.46
CA HIS A 109 -2.37 -20.80 10.58
C HIS A 109 -0.87 -20.46 10.64
N THR A 110 -0.05 -21.23 9.92
CA THR A 110 1.40 -21.02 9.81
C THR A 110 1.78 -20.57 8.40
N LYS A 111 2.79 -19.71 8.30
CA LYS A 111 3.26 -19.19 7.01
C LYS A 111 4.20 -20.18 6.31
N HIS A 112 3.69 -20.91 5.33
CA HIS A 112 4.50 -21.78 4.47
C HIS A 112 4.92 -21.08 3.16
N LYS A 113 6.02 -21.56 2.56
CA LYS A 113 6.38 -21.21 1.17
C LYS A 113 5.41 -21.91 0.22
N ARG A 114 5.15 -21.35 -0.97
CA ARG A 114 4.22 -21.93 -1.96
C ARG A 114 4.56 -23.35 -2.42
N SER A 115 5.84 -23.70 -2.38
CA SER A 115 6.33 -25.04 -2.75
C SER A 115 6.14 -26.07 -1.64
N HIS A 116 5.65 -25.66 -0.46
CA HIS A 116 5.48 -26.53 0.68
C HIS A 116 4.14 -27.28 0.59
N PRO A 117 4.06 -28.58 0.94
CA PRO A 117 2.82 -29.36 0.90
C PRO A 117 1.68 -28.75 1.73
N ASP A 118 2.00 -28.23 2.92
CA ASP A 118 1.02 -27.58 3.81
C ASP A 118 0.73 -26.12 3.44
N TRP A 119 1.18 -25.64 2.27
CA TRP A 119 0.84 -24.30 1.85
C TRP A 119 -0.65 -24.18 1.55
N ARG A 120 -1.24 -23.08 2.02
CA ARG A 120 -2.64 -22.75 1.80
C ARG A 120 -2.80 -21.27 1.43
N PRO A 121 -3.77 -20.90 0.57
CA PRO A 121 -3.88 -19.53 0.07
C PRO A 121 -4.36 -18.51 1.13
N PHE A 122 -5.08 -18.94 2.15
CA PHE A 122 -5.61 -18.10 3.22
C PHE A 122 -4.91 -18.40 4.56
N ALA A 123 -4.88 -17.39 5.43
CA ALA A 123 -4.45 -17.52 6.82
C ALA A 123 -5.64 -17.49 7.80
N GLY A 124 -6.86 -17.52 7.26
CA GLY A 124 -8.13 -17.37 7.96
C GLY A 124 -9.10 -16.49 7.17
N PRO A 125 -10.30 -16.24 7.73
CA PRO A 125 -11.28 -15.28 7.25
C PRO A 125 -10.69 -13.91 6.88
N LEU A 126 -11.13 -13.33 5.76
CA LEU A 126 -10.74 -11.98 5.37
C LEU A 126 -11.69 -10.93 5.94
N SER A 127 -11.13 -9.83 6.45
CA SER A 127 -11.92 -8.65 6.82
C SER A 127 -12.61 -8.02 5.61
N LYS A 128 -13.74 -7.30 5.81
CA LYS A 128 -14.46 -6.61 4.72
C LYS A 128 -13.53 -5.74 3.86
N ALA A 129 -12.58 -5.04 4.47
CA ALA A 129 -11.59 -4.23 3.76
C ALA A 129 -10.64 -5.06 2.87
N SER A 130 -10.22 -6.24 3.36
CA SER A 130 -9.39 -7.16 2.57
C SER A 130 -10.18 -7.79 1.43
N GLN A 131 -11.45 -8.13 1.64
CA GLN A 131 -12.36 -8.63 0.61
C GLN A 131 -12.56 -7.57 -0.49
N GLN A 132 -12.87 -6.32 -0.10
CA GLN A 132 -13.03 -5.20 -1.03
C GLN A 132 -11.76 -4.99 -1.86
N TYR A 133 -10.58 -5.01 -1.22
CA TYR A 133 -9.30 -4.89 -1.90
C TYR A 133 -9.07 -6.03 -2.91
N ALA A 134 -9.37 -7.28 -2.52
CA ALA A 134 -9.25 -8.43 -3.42
C ALA A 134 -10.12 -8.25 -4.68
N LEU A 135 -11.38 -7.87 -4.52
CA LEU A 135 -12.29 -7.60 -5.65
C LEU A 135 -11.80 -6.46 -6.54
N ILE A 136 -11.16 -5.42 -5.99
CA ILE A 136 -10.56 -4.34 -6.79
C ILE A 136 -9.43 -4.90 -7.67
N GLN A 137 -8.56 -5.76 -7.13
CA GLN A 137 -7.48 -6.36 -7.91
C GLN A 137 -8.00 -7.32 -8.98
N ILE A 138 -8.96 -8.18 -8.64
CA ILE A 138 -9.59 -9.12 -9.58
C ILE A 138 -10.32 -8.34 -10.69
N GLY A 139 -11.11 -7.33 -10.33
CA GLY A 139 -11.78 -6.47 -11.30
C GLY A 139 -10.80 -5.72 -12.22
N SER A 140 -9.63 -5.31 -11.70
CA SER A 140 -8.57 -4.71 -12.52
C SER A 140 -7.92 -5.71 -13.48
N MET A 141 -7.84 -7.00 -13.11
CA MET A 141 -7.36 -8.07 -13.98
C MET A 141 -8.35 -8.32 -15.12
N TYR A 142 -9.64 -8.51 -14.80
CA TYR A 142 -10.71 -8.64 -15.81
C TYR A 142 -10.72 -7.46 -16.77
N LYS A 143 -10.65 -6.22 -16.26
CA LYS A 143 -10.62 -5.02 -17.11
C LYS A 143 -9.46 -5.04 -18.11
N TRP A 144 -8.28 -5.48 -17.68
CA TRP A 144 -7.13 -5.58 -18.57
C TRP A 144 -7.29 -6.70 -19.61
N MET A 145 -7.85 -7.84 -19.20
CA MET A 145 -8.13 -8.96 -20.11
C MET A 145 -9.18 -8.62 -21.17
N ILE A 146 -10.17 -7.80 -20.82
CA ILE A 146 -11.17 -7.27 -21.76
C ILE A 146 -10.52 -6.28 -22.74
N GLN A 147 -9.65 -5.40 -22.25
CA GLN A 147 -8.90 -4.48 -23.12
C GLN A 147 -8.02 -5.23 -24.13
N GLY A 148 -7.51 -6.41 -23.75
CA GLY A 148 -6.74 -7.29 -24.62
C GLY A 148 -7.57 -8.29 -25.42
N GLY A 149 -8.91 -8.22 -25.41
CA GLY A 149 -9.80 -9.07 -26.19
C GLY A 149 -10.02 -10.50 -25.65
N ARG A 150 -9.29 -10.93 -24.62
CA ARG A 150 -9.39 -12.29 -24.06
C ARG A 150 -10.74 -12.58 -23.38
N LEU A 151 -11.30 -11.58 -22.70
CA LEU A 151 -12.56 -11.71 -21.96
C LEU A 151 -13.58 -10.71 -22.50
N LYS A 152 -14.87 -11.10 -22.47
CA LYS A 152 -15.95 -10.26 -22.99
C LYS A 152 -16.59 -9.36 -21.93
N ALA A 153 -16.48 -9.72 -20.65
CA ALA A 153 -17.14 -9.00 -19.55
C ALA A 153 -16.37 -9.07 -18.24
N ASN A 154 -16.69 -8.15 -17.32
CA ASN A 154 -16.17 -8.12 -15.95
C ASN A 154 -17.31 -8.40 -14.96
N PRO A 155 -17.47 -9.63 -14.45
CA PRO A 155 -18.53 -9.92 -13.49
C PRO A 155 -18.32 -9.18 -12.15
N VAL A 156 -17.08 -8.81 -11.81
CA VAL A 156 -16.75 -8.10 -10.56
C VAL A 156 -17.23 -6.64 -10.53
N SER A 157 -17.44 -6.03 -11.71
CA SER A 157 -18.03 -4.68 -11.76
C SER A 157 -19.53 -4.67 -11.50
N LEU A 158 -20.20 -5.83 -11.57
CA LEU A 158 -21.65 -5.96 -11.41
C LEU A 158 -22.08 -6.36 -10.00
N VAL A 159 -21.13 -6.62 -9.09
CA VAL A 159 -21.41 -6.91 -7.68
C VAL A 159 -21.15 -5.71 -6.78
N ALA A 160 -22.00 -5.56 -5.76
CA ALA A 160 -21.70 -4.71 -4.63
C ALA A 160 -20.50 -5.28 -3.87
N LYS A 161 -19.48 -4.45 -3.67
CA LYS A 161 -18.31 -4.84 -2.87
C LYS A 161 -18.64 -4.69 -1.39
N PRO A 162 -18.07 -5.52 -0.50
CA PRO A 162 -18.27 -5.38 0.93
C PRO A 162 -17.97 -3.96 1.39
N GLN A 163 -18.94 -3.33 2.05
CA GLN A 163 -18.78 -1.99 2.60
C GLN A 163 -17.93 -2.10 3.86
N VAL A 164 -16.83 -1.36 3.89
CA VAL A 164 -16.10 -1.12 5.12
C VAL A 164 -16.81 0.03 5.79
N ASP A 165 -17.43 -0.23 6.93
CA ASP A 165 -17.90 0.84 7.79
C ASP A 165 -16.65 1.66 8.14
N VAL A 166 -16.54 2.84 7.53
CA VAL A 166 -15.47 3.77 7.85
C VAL A 166 -15.87 4.31 9.22
N ASP A 167 -15.35 3.68 10.27
CA ASP A 167 -15.41 4.24 11.60
C ASP A 167 -14.63 5.56 11.56
N LEU A 168 -15.33 6.65 11.28
CA LEU A 168 -14.82 8.03 11.24
C LEU A 168 -14.51 8.55 12.65
N THR A 169 -14.85 7.78 13.69
CA THR A 169 -14.48 8.12 15.05
C THR A 169 -12.96 8.14 15.12
N ILE A 170 -12.41 9.21 15.70
CA ILE A 170 -10.98 9.47 15.89
C ILE A 170 -10.42 8.47 16.93
N LYS A 171 -10.48 7.17 16.61
CA LYS A 171 -9.97 6.10 17.48
C LYS A 171 -8.46 6.03 17.39
N ARG A 172 -7.88 6.33 16.22
CA ARG A 172 -6.43 6.23 15.95
C ARG A 172 -5.62 7.44 16.40
N LEU A 173 -5.94 7.97 17.58
CA LEU A 173 -5.26 9.12 18.18
C LEU A 173 -4.75 8.73 19.57
N LEU A 174 -3.47 8.99 19.82
CA LEU A 174 -2.87 8.89 21.14
C LEU A 174 -2.92 10.26 21.81
N PRO A 175 -3.59 10.40 22.97
CA PRO A 175 -3.47 11.59 23.80
C PRO A 175 -2.01 11.85 24.21
N GLU A 176 -1.67 13.09 24.54
CA GLU A 176 -0.32 13.44 25.02
C GLU A 176 0.11 12.61 26.24
N ALA A 177 -0.82 12.26 27.12
CA ALA A 177 -0.56 11.36 28.25
C ALA A 177 -0.07 9.97 27.81
N ALA A 178 -0.62 9.41 26.72
CA ALA A 178 -0.16 8.13 26.16
C ALA A 178 1.25 8.24 25.58
N ILE A 179 1.56 9.37 24.93
CA ILE A 179 2.91 9.65 24.42
C ILE A 179 3.90 9.76 25.59
N GLY A 180 3.51 10.42 26.68
CA GLY A 180 4.30 10.49 27.92
C GLY A 180 4.62 9.11 28.48
N LEU A 181 3.64 8.21 28.58
CA LEU A 181 3.86 6.82 29.01
C LEU A 181 4.79 6.04 28.07
N ALA A 182 4.72 6.30 26.76
CA ALA A 182 5.62 5.69 25.79
C ALA A 182 7.08 6.11 26.02
N PHE A 183 7.33 7.39 26.30
CA PHE A 183 8.67 7.88 26.68
C PHE A 183 9.13 7.32 28.04
N GLU A 184 8.22 7.20 29.01
CA GLU A 184 8.52 6.58 30.31
C GLU A 184 8.93 5.10 30.15
N ALA A 185 8.17 4.34 29.35
CA ALA A 185 8.52 2.96 29.00
C ALA A 185 9.89 2.89 28.31
N ILE A 186 10.21 3.84 27.42
CA ILE A 186 11.54 3.91 26.80
C ILE A 186 12.62 4.15 27.86
N ALA A 187 12.43 5.09 28.79
CA ALA A 187 13.39 5.40 29.84
C ALA A 187 13.76 4.17 30.70
N ALA A 188 12.78 3.30 30.99
CA ALA A 188 12.98 2.05 31.72
C ALA A 188 13.75 0.95 30.92
N THR A 189 14.07 1.18 29.65
CA THR A 189 14.78 0.20 28.80
C THR A 189 16.23 0.03 29.26
N LYS A 190 16.63 -1.20 29.66
CA LYS A 190 17.98 -1.50 30.17
C LYS A 190 19.10 -1.26 29.15
N SER A 191 18.91 -1.72 27.90
CA SER A 191 19.93 -1.58 26.84
C SER A 191 20.11 -0.11 26.43
N PRO A 192 21.31 0.49 26.58
CA PRO A 192 21.54 1.90 26.23
C PRO A 192 21.29 2.20 24.76
N LEU A 193 21.75 1.33 23.85
CA LEU A 193 21.56 1.50 22.40
C LEU A 193 20.08 1.38 22.01
N LYS A 194 19.35 0.43 22.61
CA LYS A 194 17.90 0.29 22.39
C LYS A 194 17.16 1.52 22.90
N ARG A 195 17.49 2.00 24.10
CA ARG A 195 16.89 3.19 24.70
C ARG A 195 17.11 4.44 23.84
N ALA A 196 18.35 4.70 23.43
CA ALA A 196 18.68 5.84 22.57
C ALA A 196 17.99 5.78 21.20
N ARG A 197 17.97 4.58 20.57
CA ARG A 197 17.22 4.37 19.32
C ARG A 197 15.74 4.64 19.51
N ASP A 198 15.14 4.03 20.53
CA ASP A 198 13.70 4.09 20.73
C ASP A 198 13.23 5.50 21.06
N HIS A 199 14.02 6.27 21.83
CA HIS A 199 13.78 7.68 22.13
C HIS A 199 13.74 8.51 20.84
N PHE A 200 14.86 8.56 20.10
CA PHE A 200 14.94 9.34 18.86
C PHE A 200 13.89 8.89 17.83
N MET A 201 13.65 7.58 17.71
CA MET A 201 12.63 7.03 16.82
C MET A 201 11.22 7.50 17.17
N LEU A 202 10.85 7.48 18.46
CA LEU A 202 9.54 7.92 18.91
C LEU A 202 9.37 9.43 18.71
N SER A 203 10.37 10.23 19.09
CA SER A 203 10.40 11.69 18.85
C SER A 203 10.25 12.00 17.36
N LEU A 204 11.03 11.33 16.49
CA LEU A 204 10.96 11.51 15.04
C LEU A 204 9.55 11.26 14.52
N PHE A 205 8.94 10.12 14.82
CA PHE A 205 7.61 9.79 14.31
C PHE A 205 6.51 10.69 14.86
N TYR A 206 6.58 11.05 16.13
CA TYR A 206 5.56 11.88 16.78
C TYR A 206 5.65 13.35 16.37
N MET A 207 6.86 13.91 16.22
CA MET A 207 7.03 15.34 15.95
C MET A 207 6.94 15.68 14.46
N THR A 208 7.29 14.74 13.57
CA THR A 208 7.35 15.02 12.12
C THR A 208 6.27 14.30 11.32
N GLY A 209 5.64 13.29 11.93
CA GLY A 209 4.66 12.44 11.28
C GLY A 209 5.22 11.59 10.14
N VAL A 210 6.53 11.56 9.86
CA VAL A 210 7.12 10.82 8.71
C VAL A 210 6.68 9.35 8.68
N ARG A 211 6.52 8.79 7.47
CA ARG A 211 6.15 7.37 7.33
C ARG A 211 7.33 6.48 7.71
N THR A 212 7.05 5.27 8.21
CA THR A 212 8.13 4.33 8.60
C THR A 212 9.10 4.05 7.45
N PHE A 213 8.63 3.91 6.21
CA PHE A 213 9.53 3.65 5.07
C PHE A 213 10.35 4.89 4.65
N GLU A 214 9.84 6.09 4.91
CA GLU A 214 10.54 7.35 4.65
C GLU A 214 11.72 7.45 5.63
N ALA A 215 11.45 7.26 6.93
CA ALA A 215 12.46 7.31 7.98
C ALA A 215 13.53 6.21 7.83
N THR A 216 13.13 4.95 7.58
CA THR A 216 14.09 3.85 7.39
C THR A 216 14.85 3.94 6.07
N GLY A 217 14.35 4.71 5.08
CA GLY A 217 15.03 4.95 3.81
C GLY A 217 16.05 6.08 3.86
N ALA A 218 15.91 7.02 4.81
CA ALA A 218 16.77 8.19 4.93
C ALA A 218 18.16 7.89 5.54
N THR A 219 19.07 8.86 5.41
CA THR A 219 20.37 8.90 6.11
C THR A 219 20.46 10.16 6.96
N MET A 220 21.35 10.17 7.95
CA MET A 220 21.52 11.32 8.86
C MET A 220 21.93 12.59 8.11
N GLY A 221 22.70 12.47 7.01
CA GLY A 221 23.07 13.60 6.13
C GLY A 221 21.93 14.17 5.27
N LYS A 222 20.71 13.61 5.37
CA LYS A 222 19.49 14.21 4.80
C LYS A 222 18.87 15.28 5.71
N ILE A 223 19.42 15.47 6.90
CA ILE A 223 19.06 16.58 7.77
C ILE A 223 19.96 17.77 7.44
N ARG A 224 19.37 18.91 7.12
CA ARG A 224 20.08 20.10 6.63
C ARG A 224 19.51 21.36 7.27
N ARG A 225 20.39 22.31 7.58
CA ARG A 225 20.00 23.67 7.95
C ARG A 225 19.87 24.51 6.67
N SER A 226 18.74 25.20 6.51
CA SER A 226 18.58 26.22 5.47
C SER A 226 19.37 27.48 5.82
N ALA A 227 19.50 28.41 4.86
CA ALA A 227 20.10 29.72 5.10
C ALA A 227 19.36 30.53 6.18
N SER A 228 18.06 30.28 6.39
CA SER A 228 17.25 30.89 7.45
C SER A 228 17.47 30.26 8.84
N GLY A 229 18.33 29.24 8.96
CA GLY A 229 18.58 28.51 10.21
C GLY A 229 17.60 27.37 10.47
N THR A 230 16.55 27.22 9.67
CA THR A 230 15.53 26.16 9.83
C THR A 230 16.11 24.79 9.47
N LEU A 231 15.84 23.78 10.30
CA LEU A 231 16.24 22.41 10.05
C LEU A 231 15.18 21.66 9.24
N TRP A 232 15.64 20.94 8.22
CA TRP A 232 14.82 20.15 7.31
C TRP A 232 15.34 18.73 7.19
N LEU A 233 14.43 17.76 7.20
CA LEU A 233 14.69 16.37 6.86
C LEU A 233 14.14 16.08 5.46
N GLU A 234 15.02 15.79 4.52
CA GLU A 234 14.63 15.34 3.17
C GLU A 234 14.24 13.86 3.21
N VAL A 235 13.02 13.53 2.77
CA VAL A 235 12.53 12.14 2.69
C VAL A 235 12.04 11.78 1.30
N LEU A 236 12.19 10.50 0.95
CA LEU A 236 11.68 9.93 -0.30
C LEU A 236 10.34 9.22 -0.05
N GLY A 237 9.26 9.85 -0.46
CA GLY A 237 7.88 9.37 -0.31
C GLY A 237 7.45 8.36 -1.39
N LYS A 238 6.14 8.08 -1.44
CA LYS A 238 5.55 7.12 -2.39
C LYS A 238 5.79 7.62 -3.83
N ARG A 239 6.12 6.69 -4.74
CA ARG A 239 6.47 6.97 -6.16
C ARG A 239 7.78 7.77 -6.34
N ASN A 240 8.73 7.65 -5.42
CA ASN A 240 10.02 8.34 -5.46
C ASN A 240 9.89 9.88 -5.48
N LYS A 241 8.83 10.43 -4.89
CA LYS A 241 8.69 11.88 -4.72
C LYS A 241 9.48 12.34 -3.50
N VAL A 242 10.38 13.29 -3.70
CA VAL A 242 11.14 13.93 -2.62
C VAL A 242 10.29 15.00 -1.95
N ARG A 243 10.35 15.11 -0.63
CA ARG A 243 9.78 16.22 0.13
C ARG A 243 10.63 16.52 1.36
N ASP A 244 10.60 17.78 1.78
CA ASP A 244 11.27 18.24 2.99
C ASP A 244 10.29 18.35 4.14
N VAL A 245 10.69 17.85 5.31
CA VAL A 245 9.91 17.90 6.54
C VAL A 245 10.64 18.76 7.56
N PRO A 246 10.02 19.83 8.08
CA PRO A 246 10.69 20.67 9.06
C PRO A 246 10.88 19.88 10.36
N ILE A 247 12.04 20.06 11.01
CA ILE A 247 12.32 19.47 12.31
C ILE A 247 12.69 20.58 13.31
N SER A 248 12.28 20.40 14.56
CA SER A 248 12.64 21.29 15.68
C SER A 248 14.09 21.10 16.10
N GLU A 249 14.66 22.09 16.78
CA GLU A 249 15.97 21.96 17.45
C GLU A 249 15.98 20.83 18.50
N ASP A 250 14.90 20.62 19.25
CA ASP A 250 14.81 19.53 20.26
C ASP A 250 14.98 18.15 19.61
N LEU A 251 14.25 17.89 18.51
CA LEU A 251 14.41 16.66 17.72
C LEU A 251 15.82 16.52 17.13
N TYR A 252 16.48 17.63 16.79
CA TYR A 252 17.86 17.59 16.33
C TYR A 252 18.82 17.25 17.47
N GLU A 253 18.63 17.79 18.67
CA GLU A 253 19.40 17.39 19.85
C GLU A 253 19.20 15.91 20.20
N ASP A 254 17.98 15.38 20.06
CA ASP A 254 17.71 13.95 20.19
C ASP A 254 18.53 13.11 19.19
N LEU A 255 18.70 13.60 17.95
CA LEU A 255 19.58 12.97 16.98
C LEU A 255 21.04 13.00 17.44
N LEU A 256 21.54 14.13 17.97
CA LEU A 256 22.94 14.23 18.41
C LEU A 256 23.23 13.28 19.58
N GLN A 257 22.30 13.18 20.54
CA GLN A 257 22.39 12.21 21.64
C GLN A 257 22.35 10.77 21.14
N TYR A 258 21.44 10.49 20.20
CA TYR A 258 21.33 9.19 19.56
C TYR A 258 22.62 8.78 18.83
N ARG A 259 23.22 9.70 18.07
CA ARG A 259 24.52 9.50 17.41
C ARG A 259 25.63 9.17 18.40
N HIS A 260 25.74 9.98 19.44
CA HIS A 260 26.73 9.78 20.50
C HIS A 260 26.59 8.41 21.17
N ALA A 261 25.35 7.98 21.46
CA ALA A 261 25.08 6.66 22.05
C ALA A 261 25.57 5.50 21.15
N PHE A 262 25.54 5.67 19.83
CA PHE A 262 26.06 4.70 18.86
C PHE A 262 27.56 4.86 18.56
N GLY A 263 28.27 5.72 19.28
CA GLY A 263 29.70 5.99 19.13
C GLY A 263 30.05 6.83 17.89
N LEU A 264 29.10 7.60 17.37
CA LEU A 264 29.31 8.55 16.28
C LEU A 264 29.62 9.95 16.83
N SER A 265 30.26 10.79 16.01
CA SER A 265 30.40 12.22 16.31
C SER A 265 29.02 12.87 16.48
N ARG A 266 28.90 13.80 17.43
CA ARG A 266 27.68 14.62 17.59
C ARG A 266 27.41 15.44 16.34
N GLU A 267 28.44 15.99 15.70
CA GLU A 267 28.30 16.70 14.43
C GLU A 267 27.80 15.74 13.33
N VAL A 268 26.88 16.22 12.49
CA VAL A 268 26.38 15.48 11.32
C VAL A 268 27.17 15.93 10.07
N PRO A 269 28.06 15.10 9.51
CA PRO A 269 28.76 15.42 8.28
C PRO A 269 27.79 15.70 7.12
N VAL A 270 28.14 16.66 6.27
CA VAL A 270 27.34 17.05 5.09
C VAL A 270 26.99 15.86 4.17
N LYS A 271 27.89 14.87 4.10
CA LYS A 271 27.72 13.64 3.28
C LYS A 271 27.53 12.38 4.14
N ASP A 272 26.94 12.51 5.32
CA ASP A 272 26.74 11.37 6.21
C ASP A 272 25.78 10.33 5.60
N THR A 273 26.34 9.16 5.27
CA THR A 273 25.64 8.00 4.71
C THR A 273 25.07 7.07 5.79
N THR A 274 25.29 7.38 7.07
CA THR A 274 24.76 6.62 8.20
C THR A 274 23.24 6.59 8.11
N PRO A 275 22.60 5.40 8.19
CA PRO A 275 21.14 5.30 8.19
C PRO A 275 20.52 6.14 9.31
N LEU A 276 19.41 6.83 9.01
CA LEU A 276 18.72 7.66 10.01
C LEU A 276 18.24 6.84 11.22
N LEU A 277 17.78 5.61 10.99
CA LEU A 277 17.39 4.65 12.02
C LEU A 277 18.28 3.41 11.95
N LEU A 278 18.99 3.15 13.05
CA LEU A 278 19.91 2.03 13.22
C LEU A 278 19.26 0.88 14.00
N ALA A 279 19.70 -0.34 13.71
CA ALA A 279 19.35 -1.53 14.48
C ALA A 279 20.04 -1.48 15.86
N SER A 280 19.29 -1.74 16.93
CA SER A 280 19.83 -1.67 18.31
C SER A 280 20.77 -2.82 18.67
N ASN A 281 20.73 -3.91 17.89
CA ASN A 281 21.50 -5.14 18.11
C ASN A 281 22.63 -5.32 17.09
N SER A 282 22.92 -4.32 16.27
CA SER A 282 23.96 -4.39 15.23
C SER A 282 24.61 -3.04 15.05
N LYS A 283 25.95 -3.00 15.13
CA LYS A 283 26.70 -1.76 15.04
C LYS A 283 26.45 -1.07 13.69
N LEU A 284 25.86 0.12 13.74
CA LEU A 284 25.63 1.04 12.62
C LEU A 284 24.88 0.45 11.41
N LYS A 285 24.15 -0.66 11.57
CA LYS A 285 23.32 -1.23 10.50
C LYS A 285 21.96 -0.54 10.44
N ARG A 286 21.42 -0.38 9.24
CA ARG A 286 20.07 0.15 9.01
C ARG A 286 19.02 -0.74 9.68
N ALA A 287 18.07 -0.13 10.39
CA ALA A 287 16.89 -0.83 10.86
C ALA A 287 15.90 -1.05 9.70
N HIS A 288 15.42 -2.29 9.54
CA HIS A 288 14.38 -2.59 8.57
C HIS A 288 13.00 -2.11 9.06
N ASN A 289 12.07 -1.91 8.12
CA ASN A 289 10.69 -1.53 8.43
C ASN A 289 10.05 -2.42 9.51
N ASP A 290 10.19 -3.74 9.37
CA ASP A 290 9.60 -4.69 10.32
C ASP A 290 10.25 -4.58 11.71
N THR A 291 11.54 -4.26 11.79
CA THR A 291 12.24 -4.01 13.06
C THR A 291 11.66 -2.78 13.77
N ILE A 292 11.43 -1.69 13.03
CA ILE A 292 10.87 -0.46 13.57
C ILE A 292 9.41 -0.64 13.99
N LEU A 293 8.61 -1.32 13.17
CA LEU A 293 7.21 -1.62 13.50
C LEU A 293 7.10 -2.48 14.77
N LYS A 294 7.97 -3.48 14.92
CA LYS A 294 8.04 -4.30 16.15
C LYS A 294 8.47 -3.48 17.36
N ALA A 295 9.49 -2.63 17.21
CA ALA A 295 9.98 -1.78 18.29
C ALA A 295 8.89 -0.82 18.80
N VAL A 296 8.15 -0.17 17.89
CA VAL A 296 7.04 0.70 18.29
C VAL A 296 5.95 -0.08 19.00
N LYS A 297 5.54 -1.25 18.49
CA LYS A 297 4.56 -2.11 19.20
C LYS A 297 5.03 -2.51 20.60
N GLU A 298 6.30 -2.88 20.75
CA GLU A 298 6.87 -3.25 22.04
C GLU A 298 6.92 -2.06 23.02
N ILE A 299 7.20 -0.84 22.53
CA ILE A 299 7.13 0.38 23.34
C ILE A 299 5.69 0.61 23.81
N MET A 300 4.73 0.54 22.89
CA MET A 300 3.32 0.80 23.20
C MET A 300 2.73 -0.23 24.18
N HIS A 301 3.07 -1.52 24.01
CA HIS A 301 2.66 -2.56 24.94
C HIS A 301 3.22 -2.34 26.37
N ARG A 302 4.49 -1.92 26.49
CA ARG A 302 5.06 -1.56 27.80
C ARG A 302 4.44 -0.30 28.38
N ALA A 303 4.09 0.68 27.55
CA ALA A 303 3.35 1.86 27.98
C ALA A 303 1.93 1.51 28.44
N ALA A 304 1.27 0.55 27.79
CA ALA A 304 -0.04 0.03 28.19
C ALA A 304 0.04 -0.63 29.57
N ALA A 305 1.10 -1.40 29.86
CA ALA A 305 1.34 -1.96 31.19
C ALA A 305 1.45 -0.87 32.27
N LEU A 306 2.21 0.22 32.01
CA LEU A 306 2.28 1.37 32.91
C LEU A 306 0.91 2.06 33.09
N ALA A 307 0.10 2.15 32.03
CA ALA A 307 -1.25 2.69 32.11
C ALA A 307 -2.15 1.83 33.01
N ILE A 308 -2.07 0.50 32.88
CA ILE A 308 -2.81 -0.46 33.71
C ILE A 308 -2.41 -0.32 35.19
N GLU A 309 -1.11 -0.23 35.49
CA GLU A 309 -0.62 0.00 36.86
C GLU A 309 -1.18 1.29 37.47
N ARG A 310 -1.48 2.29 36.63
CA ARG A 310 -2.09 3.58 37.02
C ARG A 310 -3.62 3.59 36.93
N SER A 311 -4.26 2.44 36.70
CA SER A 311 -5.72 2.32 36.50
C SER A 311 -6.27 3.18 35.34
N GLN A 312 -5.44 3.46 34.33
CA GLN A 312 -5.79 4.23 33.12
C GLN A 312 -6.19 3.28 31.98
N PHE A 313 -7.26 2.50 32.17
CA PHE A 313 -7.63 1.41 31.26
C PHE A 313 -7.95 1.86 29.82
N ASP A 314 -8.63 2.99 29.61
CA ASP A 314 -8.87 3.53 28.26
C ASP A 314 -7.56 3.85 27.52
N LEU A 315 -6.57 4.34 28.26
CA LEU A 315 -5.26 4.66 27.70
C LEU A 315 -4.49 3.37 27.35
N ALA A 316 -4.61 2.35 28.20
CA ALA A 316 -4.02 1.03 27.97
C ALA A 316 -4.58 0.40 26.68
N ASP A 317 -5.90 0.39 26.51
CA ASP A 317 -6.56 -0.17 25.32
C ASP A 317 -6.09 0.53 24.03
N ARG A 318 -6.00 1.86 24.05
CA ARG A 318 -5.46 2.64 22.92
C ARG A 318 -4.00 2.32 22.62
N LEU A 319 -3.18 2.14 23.66
CA LEU A 319 -1.76 1.82 23.53
C LEU A 319 -1.56 0.41 22.96
N GLU A 320 -2.38 -0.58 23.33
CA GLU A 320 -2.30 -1.94 22.76
C GLU A 320 -2.57 -1.98 21.25
N GLU A 321 -3.44 -1.10 20.74
CA GLU A 321 -3.73 -1.00 19.31
C GLU A 321 -2.73 -0.12 18.52
N ALA A 322 -1.91 0.66 19.23
CA ALA A 322 -1.11 1.71 18.65
C ALA A 322 0.00 1.18 17.72
N SER A 323 0.26 1.95 16.65
CA SER A 323 1.32 1.67 15.70
C SER A 323 1.97 2.97 15.20
N THR A 324 2.98 2.87 14.35
CA THR A 324 3.62 4.04 13.73
C THR A 324 2.63 4.95 12.99
N HIS A 325 1.52 4.39 12.50
CA HIS A 325 0.47 5.19 11.86
C HIS A 325 -0.33 6.03 12.86
N TRP A 326 -0.55 5.53 14.09
CA TRP A 326 -1.19 6.29 15.17
C TRP A 326 -0.34 7.48 15.58
N LEU A 327 0.99 7.32 15.65
CA LEU A 327 1.91 8.45 15.92
C LEU A 327 1.79 9.54 14.86
N ARG A 328 1.71 9.17 13.57
CA ARG A 328 1.49 10.13 12.47
C ARG A 328 0.13 10.83 12.58
N HIS A 329 -0.94 10.11 12.88
CA HIS A 329 -2.26 10.72 13.10
C HIS A 329 -2.26 11.67 14.30
N SER A 330 -1.58 11.27 15.38
CA SER A 330 -1.43 12.08 16.59
C SER A 330 -0.64 13.34 16.35
N CYS A 331 0.49 13.25 15.64
CA CYS A 331 1.26 14.39 15.15
C CYS A 331 0.37 15.42 14.46
N PHE A 332 -0.35 15.02 13.40
CA PHE A 332 -1.15 15.97 12.62
C PHE A 332 -2.35 16.51 13.37
N SER A 333 -2.99 15.70 14.21
CA SER A 333 -4.12 16.17 15.02
C SER A 333 -3.68 17.16 16.10
N HIS A 334 -2.54 16.91 16.76
CA HIS A 334 -2.01 17.82 17.77
C HIS A 334 -1.47 19.10 17.14
N LEU A 335 -0.82 19.01 15.97
CA LEU A 335 -0.45 20.18 15.17
C LEU A 335 -1.69 20.98 14.75
N ALA A 336 -2.76 20.33 14.28
CA ALA A 336 -4.02 21.00 13.92
C ALA A 336 -4.61 21.78 15.10
N LYS A 337 -4.61 21.16 16.27
CA LYS A 337 -5.09 21.78 17.51
C LYS A 337 -4.22 22.96 17.93
N ALA A 338 -2.91 22.90 17.72
CA ALA A 338 -1.97 23.94 18.12
C ALA A 338 -1.91 25.12 17.14
N THR A 339 -1.98 24.88 15.83
CA THR A 339 -1.77 25.91 14.79
C THR A 339 -3.07 26.42 14.15
N GLY A 340 -4.14 25.62 14.14
CA GLY A 340 -5.37 25.93 13.41
C GLY A 340 -5.26 25.92 11.88
N ASP A 341 -4.08 25.64 11.30
CA ASP A 341 -3.82 25.68 9.86
C ASP A 341 -3.89 24.29 9.20
N LEU A 342 -5.07 23.96 8.69
CA LEU A 342 -5.34 22.69 8.00
C LEU A 342 -4.64 22.58 6.62
N VAL A 343 -4.26 23.71 6.00
CA VAL A 343 -3.60 23.72 4.68
C VAL A 343 -2.14 23.29 4.82
N MET A 344 -1.43 23.84 5.80
CA MET A 344 -0.08 23.41 6.17
C MET A 344 -0.06 21.92 6.51
N ILE A 345 -1.06 21.44 7.24
CA ILE A 345 -1.15 20.04 7.66
C ILE A 345 -1.42 19.11 6.48
N LYS A 346 -2.27 19.51 5.52
CA LYS A 346 -2.51 18.74 4.30
C LYS A 346 -1.23 18.60 3.46
N ALA A 347 -0.42 19.67 3.38
CA ALA A 347 0.89 19.64 2.73
C ALA A 347 1.88 18.72 3.46
N LEU A 348 1.95 18.77 4.80
CA LEU A 348 2.78 17.88 5.61
C LEU A 348 2.29 16.42 5.62
N ALA A 349 1.00 16.19 5.40
CA ALA A 349 0.40 14.86 5.45
C ALA A 349 0.42 14.10 4.12
N ASP A 350 0.84 14.72 3.00
CA ASP A 350 0.80 14.14 1.66
C ASP A 350 -0.54 13.40 1.38
N HIS A 351 -1.66 13.95 1.82
CA HIS A 351 -2.97 13.43 1.45
C HIS A 351 -3.26 13.89 0.02
N SER A 352 -3.04 12.99 -0.94
CA SER A 352 -3.54 13.14 -2.32
C SER A 352 -5.03 12.91 -2.38
#